data_AF-A0A383X5L2-F1
#
_entry.id   AF-A0A383X5L2-F1
#
_cell.length_a   1.000
_cell.length_b   1.000
_cell.length_c   1.000
_cell.angle_alpha   90.00
_cell.angle_beta   90.00
_cell.angle_gamma   90.00
#
_symmetry.space_group_name_H-M   'P 1'
#
loop_
_entity.id
_entity.type
_entity.pdbx_description
1 polymer ?
#
loop_
_entity_poly.entity_id
_entity_poly.type
_entity_poly.pdbx_seq_one_letter_code
_entity_poly.pdbx_strand_id
1 'polypeptide(L)'
;MHVRPAAVAGFTLIELMIAVAIVAILAGVALPAYQDYMRRGNIPEATAGLGQGRITMEQWFQDNRTYEGAACLGNGKKFNFTCNTAATTFLITATGKDNMTGFSYTINQDNARTSTTPWGNGATCWITRKGDSC
;
A
#
# COMPACT_ATOMS: atom_id res chain seq x y z
N MET A 1 32.55 -2.34 -59.34
CA MET A 1 31.28 -2.57 -58.61
C MET A 1 31.24 -1.55 -57.48
N HIS A 2 30.44 -0.48 -57.64
CA HIS A 2 30.40 0.66 -56.71
C HIS A 2 29.10 0.56 -55.90
N VAL A 3 29.19 0.12 -54.65
CA VAL A 3 28.05 0.11 -53.72
C VAL A 3 27.86 1.54 -53.22
N ARG A 4 26.73 2.18 -53.57
CA ARG A 4 26.41 3.51 -53.03
C ARG A 4 25.90 3.32 -51.61
N PRO A 5 26.52 3.92 -50.58
CA PRO A 5 26.01 3.83 -49.22
C PRO A 5 24.63 4.48 -49.17
N ALA A 6 23.66 3.80 -48.54
CA ALA A 6 22.35 4.38 -48.27
C ALA A 6 22.51 5.57 -47.33
N ALA A 7 21.95 6.73 -47.70
CA ALA A 7 21.93 7.90 -46.84
C ALA A 7 21.08 7.59 -45.60
N VAL A 8 21.65 7.78 -44.41
CA VAL A 8 20.92 7.68 -43.14
C VAL A 8 20.01 8.91 -43.04
N ALA A 9 18.69 8.69 -43.05
CA ALA A 9 17.71 9.73 -42.78
C ALA A 9 17.72 10.05 -41.27
N GLY A 10 17.94 11.32 -40.92
CA GLY A 10 17.87 11.80 -39.53
C GLY A 10 16.46 12.27 -39.15
N PHE A 11 16.13 12.21 -37.87
CA PHE A 11 14.91 12.83 -37.32
C PHE A 11 15.03 14.36 -37.34
N THR A 12 13.93 15.04 -37.63
CA THR A 12 13.84 16.51 -37.50
C THR A 12 13.61 16.91 -36.04
N LEU A 13 14.03 18.13 -35.68
CA LEU A 13 13.77 18.69 -34.34
C LEU A 13 12.27 18.79 -34.04
N ILE A 14 11.44 19.07 -35.05
CA ILE A 14 10.00 19.18 -34.87
C ILE A 14 9.35 17.81 -34.58
N GLU A 15 9.79 16.74 -35.24
CA GLU A 15 9.32 15.38 -34.95
C GLU A 15 9.67 14.95 -33.53
N LEU A 16 10.89 15.27 -33.08
CA LEU A 16 11.31 14.97 -31.71
C LEU A 16 10.50 15.77 -30.68
N MET A 17 10.21 17.05 -30.95
CA MET A 17 9.37 17.87 -30.07
C MET A 17 7.94 17.32 -29.95
N ILE A 18 7.33 16.88 -31.06
CA ILE A 18 5.99 16.28 -31.04
C ILE A 18 6.01 14.94 -30.29
N ALA A 19 7.02 14.10 -30.53
CA ALA A 19 7.16 12.82 -29.84
C ALA A 19 7.28 13.02 -28.31
N VAL A 20 8.10 13.97 -27.87
CA VAL A 20 8.25 14.29 -26.45
C VAL A 20 6.94 14.84 -25.86
N ALA A 21 6.22 15.69 -26.60
CA ALA A 21 4.94 16.22 -26.15
C ALA A 21 3.90 15.09 -25.91
N ILE A 22 3.83 14.12 -26.81
CA ILE A 22 2.92 12.96 -26.65
C ILE A 22 3.32 12.12 -25.43
N VAL A 23 4.61 11.82 -25.27
CA VAL A 23 5.11 11.04 -24.11
C VAL A 23 4.82 11.76 -22.80
N ALA A 24 4.97 13.09 -22.75
CA ALA A 24 4.67 13.87 -21.55
C ALA A 24 3.19 13.78 -21.15
N ILE A 25 2.27 13.88 -22.12
CA ILE A 25 0.82 13.75 -21.86
C ILE A 25 0.50 12.34 -21.34
N LEU A 26 1.03 11.30 -21.99
CA LEU A 26 0.79 9.91 -21.56
C LEU A 26 1.37 9.63 -20.18
N ALA A 27 2.59 10.09 -19.89
CA ALA A 27 3.23 9.91 -18.60
C ALA A 27 2.43 10.56 -17.46
N GLY A 28 1.79 11.71 -17.71
CA GLY A 28 0.95 12.40 -16.74
C GLY A 28 -0.23 11.57 -16.23
N VAL A 29 -0.79 10.68 -17.05
CA VAL A 29 -1.89 9.77 -16.65
C VAL A 29 -1.35 8.41 -16.20
N ALA A 30 -0.36 7.87 -16.91
CA ALA A 30 0.15 6.52 -16.69
C ALA A 30 0.88 6.37 -15.35
N LEU A 31 1.70 7.36 -14.96
CA LEU A 31 2.50 7.30 -13.74
C LEU A 31 1.64 7.24 -12.46
N PRO A 32 0.67 8.14 -12.22
CA PRO A 32 -0.17 8.06 -11.03
C PRO A 32 -1.02 6.78 -11.01
N ALA A 33 -1.52 6.32 -12.17
CA ALA A 33 -2.26 5.07 -12.27
C ALA A 33 -1.40 3.85 -11.89
N TYR A 34 -0.15 3.81 -12.35
CA TYR A 34 0.79 2.75 -12.00
C TYR A 34 1.16 2.75 -10.51
N GLN A 35 1.33 3.93 -9.91
CA GLN A 35 1.56 4.04 -8.46
C GLN A 35 0.38 3.51 -7.66
N ASP A 36 -0.86 3.83 -8.05
CA ASP A 36 -2.06 3.31 -7.40
C ASP A 36 -2.18 1.79 -7.57
N TYR A 37 -1.79 1.22 -8.72
CA TYR A 37 -1.70 -0.23 -8.91
C TYR A 37 -0.70 -0.88 -7.95
N MET A 38 0.52 -0.35 -7.87
CA MET A 38 1.55 -0.86 -6.97
C MET A 38 1.13 -0.77 -5.50
N ARG A 39 0.46 0.32 -5.11
CA ARG A 39 -0.08 0.46 -3.75
C ARG A 39 -1.11 -0.62 -3.43
N ARG A 40 -2.07 -0.86 -4.34
CA ARG A 40 -3.07 -1.94 -4.19
C ARG A 40 -2.42 -3.31 -4.08
N GLY A 41 -1.31 -3.55 -4.78
CA GLY A 41 -0.53 -4.78 -4.67
C GLY A 41 0.11 -4.99 -3.28
N ASN A 42 0.42 -3.93 -2.54
CA ASN A 42 1.07 -4.02 -1.23
C ASN A 42 0.08 -4.08 -0.06
N ILE A 43 -1.17 -3.62 -0.22
CA ILE A 43 -2.19 -3.61 0.84
C ILE A 43 -2.46 -5.01 1.45
N PRO A 44 -2.46 -6.12 0.68
CA PRO A 44 -2.62 -7.45 1.25
C PRO A 44 -1.60 -7.80 2.35
N GLU A 45 -0.39 -7.23 2.31
CA GLU A 45 0.59 -7.40 3.40
C GLU A 45 0.04 -6.88 4.72
N ALA A 46 -0.55 -5.67 4.71
CA ALA A 46 -1.15 -5.07 5.90
C ALA A 46 -2.35 -5.88 6.39
N THR A 47 -3.30 -6.20 5.51
CA THR A 47 -4.55 -6.85 5.93
C THR A 47 -4.34 -8.28 6.37
N ALA A 48 -3.43 -9.03 5.73
CA ALA A 48 -3.04 -10.37 6.17
C ALA A 48 -2.29 -10.32 7.51
N GLY A 49 -1.35 -9.38 7.65
CA GLY A 49 -0.64 -9.16 8.92
C GLY A 49 -1.59 -8.83 10.06
N LEU A 50 -2.50 -7.87 9.89
CA LEU A 50 -3.51 -7.55 10.91
C LEU A 50 -4.40 -8.76 11.24
N GLY A 51 -4.80 -9.54 10.24
CA GLY A 51 -5.57 -10.77 10.43
C GLY A 51 -4.82 -11.80 11.28
N GLN A 52 -3.54 -12.05 10.97
CA GLN A 52 -2.68 -12.94 11.75
C GLN A 52 -2.48 -12.40 13.18
N GLY A 53 -2.23 -11.11 13.32
CA GLY A 53 -1.97 -10.47 14.61
C GLY A 53 -3.16 -10.60 15.55
N ARG A 54 -4.39 -10.44 15.04
CA ARG A 54 -5.60 -10.68 15.83
C ARG A 54 -5.67 -12.11 16.35
N ILE A 55 -5.39 -13.11 15.50
CA ILE A 55 -5.40 -14.52 15.90
C ILE A 55 -4.37 -14.78 17.01
N THR A 56 -3.16 -14.23 16.88
CA THR A 56 -2.11 -14.36 17.92
C THR A 56 -2.50 -13.67 19.22
N MET A 57 -3.15 -12.50 19.16
CA MET A 57 -3.68 -11.82 20.35
C MET A 57 -4.75 -12.67 21.04
N GLU A 58 -5.67 -13.26 20.27
CA GLU A 58 -6.72 -14.14 20.81
C GLU A 58 -6.13 -15.38 21.48
N GLN A 59 -5.14 -16.02 20.86
CA GLN A 59 -4.41 -17.14 21.46
C GLN A 59 -3.75 -16.73 22.78
N TRP A 60 -3.03 -15.60 22.80
CA TRP A 60 -2.39 -15.09 24.01
C TRP A 60 -3.38 -14.85 25.16
N PHE A 61 -4.56 -14.31 24.84
CA PHE A 61 -5.60 -14.08 25.84
C PHE A 61 -6.17 -15.39 26.41
N GLN A 62 -6.28 -16.45 25.61
CA GLN A 62 -6.70 -17.77 26.12
C GLN A 62 -5.70 -18.33 27.15
N ASP A 63 -4.40 -18.13 26.90
CA ASP A 63 -3.34 -18.64 27.76
C ASP A 63 -3.13 -17.79 29.03
N ASN A 64 -3.22 -16.46 28.90
CA ASN A 64 -2.81 -15.52 29.95
C ASN A 64 -3.97 -14.76 30.60
N ARG A 65 -5.18 -14.82 30.02
CA ARG A 65 -6.36 -14.03 30.44
C ARG A 65 -6.13 -12.51 30.45
N THR A 66 -5.15 -12.03 29.71
CA THR A 66 -4.82 -10.61 29.50
C THR A 66 -4.15 -10.43 28.15
N TYR A 67 -4.30 -9.29 27.46
CA TYR A 67 -3.47 -8.96 26.29
C TYR A 67 -2.16 -8.25 26.66
N GLU A 68 -1.99 -7.83 27.92
CA GLU A 68 -0.75 -7.22 28.37
C GLU A 68 0.42 -8.18 28.20
N GLY A 69 1.56 -7.64 27.74
CA GLY A 69 2.76 -8.43 27.44
C GLY A 69 2.70 -9.25 26.14
N ALA A 70 1.56 -9.28 25.43
CA ALA A 70 1.47 -9.92 24.13
C ALA A 70 2.44 -9.26 23.13
N ALA A 71 3.28 -10.08 22.49
CA ALA A 71 4.20 -9.59 21.48
C ALA A 71 3.46 -9.15 20.22
N CYS A 72 3.89 -8.04 19.63
CA CYS A 72 3.39 -7.62 18.34
C CYS A 72 4.03 -8.43 17.20
N LEU A 73 3.37 -8.43 16.05
CA LEU A 73 3.95 -8.98 14.83
C LEU A 73 5.21 -8.23 14.42
N GLY A 74 6.14 -8.94 13.78
CA GLY A 74 7.29 -8.33 13.13
C GLY A 74 6.88 -7.40 11.99
N ASN A 75 7.72 -6.41 11.70
CA ASN A 75 7.50 -5.49 10.59
C ASN A 75 7.59 -6.22 9.24
N GLY A 76 6.71 -5.85 8.32
CA GLY A 76 6.73 -6.31 6.95
C GLY A 76 7.62 -5.46 6.03
N LYS A 77 7.54 -5.71 4.72
CA LYS A 77 8.31 -5.00 3.70
C LYS A 77 7.74 -3.61 3.41
N LYS A 78 6.43 -3.43 3.49
CA LYS A 78 5.73 -2.18 3.17
C LYS A 78 4.91 -1.63 4.33
N PHE A 79 4.75 -2.41 5.39
CA PHE A 79 4.07 -1.97 6.61
C PHE A 79 4.89 -2.28 7.85
N ASN A 80 4.87 -1.35 8.81
CA ASN A 80 5.33 -1.60 10.17
C ASN A 80 4.12 -1.87 11.06
N PHE A 81 4.22 -2.85 11.95
CA PHE A 81 3.14 -3.24 12.84
C PHE A 81 3.45 -2.79 14.27
N THR A 82 2.50 -2.09 14.87
CA THR A 82 2.58 -1.68 16.28
C THR A 82 1.33 -2.14 17.00
N CYS A 83 1.49 -2.64 18.22
CA CYS A 83 0.40 -3.15 19.03
C CYS A 83 0.34 -2.34 20.32
N ASN A 84 -0.82 -1.75 20.59
CA ASN A 84 -1.13 -1.21 21.90
C ASN A 84 -2.01 -2.23 22.62
N THR A 85 -1.57 -2.75 23.76
CA THR A 85 -2.30 -3.78 24.50
C THR A 85 -2.60 -3.32 25.92
N ALA A 86 -3.74 -3.76 26.43
CA ALA A 86 -4.18 -3.58 27.80
C ALA A 86 -4.83 -4.88 28.29
N ALA A 87 -5.28 -4.93 29.55
CA ALA A 87 -5.82 -6.15 30.12
C ALA A 87 -6.89 -6.85 29.24
N THR A 88 -7.81 -6.09 28.66
CA THR A 88 -8.96 -6.63 27.90
C THR A 88 -9.12 -6.06 26.50
N THR A 89 -8.23 -5.17 26.07
CA THR A 89 -8.32 -4.52 24.76
C THR A 89 -6.97 -4.52 24.07
N PHE A 90 -7.01 -4.43 22.74
CA PHE A 90 -5.82 -4.16 21.96
C PHE A 90 -6.17 -3.33 20.72
N LEU A 91 -5.16 -2.66 20.18
CA LEU A 91 -5.20 -2.05 18.86
C LEU A 91 -3.93 -2.39 18.12
N ILE A 92 -4.05 -3.18 17.05
CA ILE A 92 -2.95 -3.42 16.11
C ILE A 92 -3.07 -2.38 15.00
N THR A 93 -1.97 -1.70 14.71
CA THR A 93 -1.87 -0.69 13.65
C THR A 93 -0.79 -1.11 12.67
N ALA A 94 -1.16 -1.21 11.40
CA ALA A 94 -0.24 -1.37 10.28
C ALA A 94 -0.02 -0.01 9.62
N THR A 95 1.20 0.54 9.73
CA THR A 95 1.57 1.84 9.16
C THR A 95 2.43 1.64 7.93
N GLY A 96 1.99 2.18 6.79
CA GLY A 96 2.69 2.06 5.52
C GLY A 96 3.99 2.86 5.47
N LYS A 97 5.01 2.30 4.81
CA LYS A 97 6.31 2.94 4.54
C LYS A 97 6.60 3.02 3.03
N ASP A 98 7.62 3.78 2.66
CA ASP A 98 8.00 4.05 1.26
C ASP A 98 6.80 4.59 0.44
N ASN A 99 6.46 3.91 -0.65
CA ASN A 99 5.33 4.20 -1.53
C ASN A 99 3.95 3.94 -0.90
N MET A 100 3.90 3.38 0.32
CA MET A 100 2.69 3.22 1.15
C MET A 100 2.57 4.29 2.24
N THR A 101 3.40 5.33 2.24
CA THR A 101 3.26 6.45 3.19
C THR A 101 1.85 7.05 3.10
N GLY A 102 1.23 7.30 4.26
CA GLY A 102 -0.15 7.81 4.36
C GLY A 102 -1.22 6.72 4.42
N PHE A 103 -0.86 5.44 4.25
CA PHE A 103 -1.75 4.32 4.51
C PHE A 103 -1.58 3.83 5.94
N SER A 104 -2.68 3.74 6.68
CA SER A 104 -2.76 3.14 8.00
C SER A 104 -4.00 2.27 8.09
N TYR A 105 -3.85 1.06 8.63
CA TYR A 105 -4.93 0.10 8.83
C TYR A 105 -4.91 -0.38 10.26
N THR A 106 -6.07 -0.50 10.89
CA THR A 106 -6.17 -0.97 12.28
C THR A 106 -7.15 -2.11 12.45
N ILE A 107 -6.92 -2.93 13.48
CA ILE A 107 -7.89 -3.89 14.00
C ILE A 107 -7.82 -3.93 15.53
N ASN A 108 -8.98 -4.08 16.17
CA ASN A 108 -9.08 -4.24 17.62
C ASN A 108 -9.70 -5.61 18.01
N GLN A 109 -9.91 -5.81 19.32
CA GLN A 109 -10.48 -7.04 19.88
C GLN A 109 -11.90 -7.37 19.37
N ASP A 110 -12.68 -6.36 18.99
CA ASP A 110 -14.05 -6.52 18.48
C ASP A 110 -14.07 -6.75 16.95
N ASN A 111 -12.89 -6.94 16.35
CA ASN A 111 -12.72 -6.97 14.89
C ASN A 111 -13.22 -5.68 14.21
N ALA A 112 -13.22 -4.55 14.92
CA ALA A 112 -13.45 -3.24 14.33
C ALA A 112 -12.23 -2.87 13.48
N ARG A 113 -12.48 -2.64 12.19
CA ARG A 113 -11.46 -2.36 11.19
C ARG A 113 -11.58 -0.90 10.80
N THR A 114 -10.49 -0.16 10.90
CA THR A 114 -10.46 1.21 10.38
C THR A 114 -9.29 1.39 9.44
N SER A 115 -9.39 2.37 8.56
CA SER A 115 -8.31 2.73 7.66
C SER A 115 -8.22 4.24 7.47
N THR A 116 -7.00 4.74 7.37
CA THR A 116 -6.71 6.09 6.90
C THR A 116 -5.85 5.93 5.66
N THR A 117 -6.34 6.41 4.52
CA THR A 117 -5.61 6.29 3.26
C THR A 117 -5.67 7.62 2.51
N PRO A 118 -4.74 7.88 1.58
CA PRO A 118 -4.86 9.03 0.68
C PRO A 118 -6.10 8.99 -0.22
N TRP A 119 -6.84 7.86 -0.24
CA TRP A 119 -8.08 7.70 -0.98
C TRP A 119 -9.34 7.96 -0.14
N GLY A 120 -9.18 8.23 1.15
CA GLY A 120 -10.26 8.39 2.11
C GLY A 120 -10.03 7.58 3.39
N ASN A 121 -10.92 7.78 4.35
CA ASN A 121 -10.89 7.09 5.63
C ASN A 121 -12.04 6.09 5.72
N GLY A 122 -11.74 4.86 6.13
CA GLY A 122 -12.73 3.84 6.42
C GLY A 122 -12.99 3.77 7.91
N ALA A 123 -14.21 4.14 8.34
CA ALA A 123 -14.58 4.13 9.76
C ALA A 123 -14.87 2.71 10.30
N THR A 124 -15.34 1.81 9.44
CA THR A 124 -15.77 0.45 9.80
C THR A 124 -15.14 -0.63 8.91
N CYS A 125 -14.37 -0.23 7.90
CA CYS A 125 -13.71 -1.15 6.99
C CYS A 125 -12.31 -0.70 6.57
N TRP A 126 -11.56 -1.63 5.98
CA TRP A 126 -10.29 -1.34 5.34
C TRP A 126 -10.54 -0.94 3.88
N ILE A 127 -10.25 0.30 3.54
CA ILE A 127 -10.21 0.77 2.16
C ILE A 127 -9.02 0.12 1.46
N THR A 128 -9.28 -0.78 0.51
CA THR A 128 -8.21 -1.51 -0.21
C THR A 128 -8.01 -1.02 -1.63
N ARG A 129 -8.91 -0.17 -2.12
CA ARG A 129 -8.93 0.34 -3.49
C ARG A 129 -9.42 1.78 -3.46
N LYS A 130 -8.92 2.59 -4.39
CA LYS A 130 -9.39 3.95 -4.60
C LYS A 130 -10.87 3.94 -5.00
N GLY A 131 -11.69 4.75 -4.32
CA GLY A 131 -13.13 4.81 -4.54
C GLY A 131 -13.96 3.80 -3.74
N ASP A 132 -13.33 2.93 -2.94
CA ASP A 132 -14.07 2.15 -1.94
C ASP A 132 -14.69 3.12 -0.91
N SER A 133 -15.90 2.82 -0.45
CA SER A 133 -16.54 3.52 0.66
C SER A 133 -16.80 2.56 1.82
N CYS A 134 -16.50 3.04 3.03
CA CYS A 134 -16.95 2.54 4.32
C CYS A 134 -17.66 3.73 5.01
#